data_AF-A0A3A6ELP4-F1
#
_entry.id   AF-A0A3A6ELP4-F1
#
_cell.length_a   1.000
_cell.length_b   1.000
_cell.length_c   1.000
_cell.angle_alpha   90.00
_cell.angle_beta   90.00
_cell.angle_gamma   90.00
#
_symmetry.space_group_name_H-M   'P 1'
#
loop_
_entity.id
_entity.type
_entity.pdbx_description
1 polymer ?
#
loop_
_entity_poly.entity_id
_entity_poly.type
_entity_poly.pdbx_seq_one_letter_code
_entity_poly.pdbx_strand_id
1 'polypeptide(L)'
;MLQGIETIFDDLEQMLHHLKKKSYEANTEVFVRENGFYFEEMKEYVEAAEDKDAAVDELAQCLVNAVDKKFKNKKGKISARTQMDLNFFMIYYVFPTILKLESPDAKRIADGICKVWSRTFKESDIQYTDYDTLYASFREKIFGIF
;
A
#
# COMPACT_ATOMS: atom_id res chain seq x y z
N MET A 1 1.85 -5.37 17.30
CA MET A 1 1.72 -4.36 16.24
C MET A 1 1.70 -5.10 14.92
N LEU A 2 0.61 -4.94 14.15
CA LEU A 2 0.45 -5.38 12.76
C LEU A 2 0.82 -6.84 12.48
N GLN A 3 0.51 -7.75 13.41
CA GLN A 3 0.81 -9.17 13.22
C GLN A 3 -0.04 -9.73 12.07
N GLY A 4 0.62 -10.29 11.06
CA GLY A 4 -0.07 -10.85 9.90
C GLY A 4 -0.40 -9.83 8.82
N ILE A 5 0.05 -8.57 8.93
CA ILE A 5 -0.20 -7.52 7.92
C ILE A 5 0.18 -7.92 6.50
N GLU A 6 1.12 -8.84 6.34
CA GLU A 6 1.50 -9.34 5.02
C GLU A 6 0.33 -10.02 4.28
N THR A 7 -0.75 -10.44 4.97
CA THR A 7 -1.94 -11.05 4.36
C THR A 7 -2.74 -10.08 3.50
N ILE A 8 -2.57 -8.76 3.67
CA ILE A 8 -3.25 -7.78 2.79
C ILE A 8 -2.82 -7.94 1.32
N PHE A 9 -1.70 -8.63 1.07
CA PHE A 9 -1.18 -8.92 -0.26
C PHE A 9 -1.53 -10.34 -0.78
N ASP A 10 -2.37 -11.12 -0.08
CA ASP A 10 -2.72 -12.48 -0.51
C ASP A 10 -3.43 -12.51 -1.86
N ASP A 11 -4.31 -11.54 -2.13
CA ASP A 11 -5.08 -11.44 -3.38
C ASP A 11 -4.40 -10.56 -4.45
N LEU A 12 -3.10 -10.28 -4.29
CA LEU A 12 -2.34 -9.37 -5.16
C LEU A 12 -2.46 -9.72 -6.65
N GLU A 13 -2.29 -10.99 -7.02
CA GLU A 13 -2.41 -11.40 -8.43
C GLU A 13 -3.84 -11.22 -8.95
N GLN A 14 -4.85 -11.63 -8.18
CA GLN A 14 -6.26 -11.54 -8.56
C GLN A 14 -6.71 -10.08 -8.73
N MET A 15 -6.33 -9.21 -7.80
CA MET A 15 -6.79 -7.83 -7.77
C MET A 15 -6.10 -6.93 -8.79
N LEU A 16 -4.89 -7.29 -9.24
CA LEU A 16 -4.19 -6.61 -10.33
C LEU A 16 -4.56 -7.19 -11.70
N HIS A 17 -4.96 -8.46 -11.78
CA HIS A 17 -5.40 -9.07 -13.03
C HIS A 17 -6.72 -8.43 -13.50
N HIS A 18 -6.65 -7.72 -14.62
CA HIS A 18 -7.74 -6.91 -15.19
C HIS A 18 -8.15 -5.70 -14.35
N LEU A 19 -7.17 -4.96 -13.83
CA LEU A 19 -7.38 -3.65 -13.22
C LEU A 19 -8.06 -2.68 -14.22
N LYS A 20 -9.38 -2.56 -14.11
CA LYS A 20 -10.26 -1.68 -14.89
C LYS A 20 -11.15 -0.95 -13.90
N LYS A 21 -11.73 0.18 -14.31
CA LYS A 21 -12.54 1.02 -13.42
C LYS A 21 -13.55 0.27 -12.53
N LYS A 22 -14.33 -0.64 -13.13
CA LYS A 22 -15.35 -1.42 -12.41
C LYS A 22 -14.75 -2.45 -11.45
N SER A 23 -13.69 -3.15 -11.85
CA SER A 23 -13.01 -4.11 -10.98
C SER A 23 -12.23 -3.40 -9.88
N TYR A 24 -11.64 -2.24 -10.17
CA TYR A 24 -10.93 -1.44 -9.19
C TYR A 24 -11.84 -1.00 -8.04
N GLU A 25 -13.03 -0.49 -8.34
CA GLU A 25 -14.04 -0.11 -7.35
C GLU A 25 -14.45 -1.30 -6.48
N ALA A 26 -14.90 -2.40 -7.10
CA ALA A 26 -15.32 -3.60 -6.38
C ALA A 26 -14.18 -4.23 -5.55
N ASN A 27 -12.97 -4.28 -6.09
CA ASN A 27 -11.80 -4.80 -5.40
C ASN A 27 -11.40 -3.91 -4.23
N THR A 28 -11.50 -2.58 -4.37
CA THR A 28 -11.20 -1.65 -3.27
C THR A 28 -12.18 -1.84 -2.12
N GLU A 29 -13.48 -2.01 -2.40
CA GLU A 29 -14.48 -2.30 -1.36
C GLU A 29 -14.17 -3.60 -0.61
N VAL A 30 -13.82 -4.68 -1.34
CA VAL A 30 -13.42 -5.96 -0.76
C VAL A 30 -12.16 -5.80 0.08
N PHE A 31 -11.14 -5.14 -0.45
CA PHE A 31 -9.87 -4.89 0.22
C PHE A 31 -10.05 -4.16 1.55
N VAL A 32 -10.81 -3.06 1.55
CA VAL A 32 -11.08 -2.28 2.75
C VAL A 32 -11.91 -3.07 3.75
N ARG A 33 -12.91 -3.83 3.28
CA ARG A 33 -13.74 -4.67 4.16
C ARG A 33 -12.92 -5.74 4.86
N GLU A 34 -11.99 -6.37 4.16
CA GLU A 34 -11.25 -7.53 4.66
C GLU A 34 -9.98 -7.13 5.43
N ASN A 35 -9.37 -5.99 5.08
CA ASN A 35 -8.08 -5.58 5.63
C ASN A 35 -8.11 -4.24 6.36
N GLY A 36 -9.25 -3.53 6.36
CA GLY A 36 -9.39 -2.19 6.93
C GLY A 36 -8.97 -2.08 8.40
N PHE A 37 -9.16 -3.15 9.17
CA PHE A 37 -8.78 -3.20 10.59
C PHE A 37 -7.28 -2.95 10.81
N TYR A 38 -6.41 -3.36 9.89
CA TYR A 38 -4.97 -3.09 9.98
C TYR A 38 -4.67 -1.60 9.82
N PHE A 39 -5.38 -0.92 8.91
CA PHE A 39 -5.21 0.52 8.67
C PHE A 39 -5.75 1.35 9.83
N GLU A 40 -6.81 0.88 10.49
CA GLU A 40 -7.28 1.45 11.75
C GLU A 40 -6.27 1.23 12.89
N GLU A 41 -5.67 0.04 13.02
CA GLU A 41 -4.59 -0.21 14.01
C GLU A 41 -3.39 0.72 13.75
N MET A 42 -3.00 0.92 12.48
CA MET A 42 -1.96 1.87 12.08
C MET A 42 -2.27 3.29 12.54
N LYS A 43 -3.51 3.74 12.30
CA LYS A 43 -4.00 5.06 12.70
C LYS A 43 -3.94 5.24 14.21
N GLU A 44 -4.55 4.33 14.96
CA GLU A 44 -4.64 4.39 16.42
C GLU A 44 -3.25 4.39 17.07
N TYR A 45 -2.33 3.58 16.54
CA TYR A 45 -0.96 3.51 17.05
C TYR A 45 -0.22 4.84 16.90
N VAL A 46 -0.33 5.51 15.74
CA VAL A 46 0.34 6.79 15.50
C VAL A 46 -0.34 7.93 16.26
N GLU A 47 -1.67 7.94 16.34
CA GLU A 47 -2.41 8.98 17.06
C GLU A 47 -2.09 8.97 18.57
N ALA A 48 -1.96 7.78 19.15
CA ALA A 48 -1.61 7.59 20.56
C ALA A 48 -0.14 7.92 20.89
N ALA A 49 0.73 8.06 19.88
CA ALA A 49 2.15 8.32 20.09
C ALA A 49 2.43 9.78 20.43
N GLU A 50 3.32 9.98 21.41
CA GLU A 50 3.91 11.29 21.72
C GLU A 50 4.83 11.75 20.57
N ASP A 51 5.71 10.86 20.11
CA ASP A 51 6.54 11.06 18.92
C ASP A 51 5.93 10.32 17.71
N LYS A 52 5.13 11.05 16.94
CA LYS A 52 4.43 10.52 15.77
C LYS A 52 5.37 10.11 14.65
N ASP A 53 6.49 10.81 14.47
CA ASP A 53 7.42 10.52 13.39
C ASP A 53 8.19 9.22 13.69
N ALA A 54 8.57 8.99 14.95
CA ALA A 54 9.15 7.73 15.39
C ALA A 54 8.17 6.56 15.26
N ALA A 55 6.91 6.75 15.66
CA ALA A 55 5.85 5.74 15.52
C ALA A 55 5.61 5.37 14.04
N VAL A 56 5.59 6.35 13.16
CA VAL A 56 5.44 6.13 11.71
C VAL A 56 6.63 5.37 11.11
N ASP A 57 7.87 5.71 11.48
CA ASP A 57 9.06 4.97 11.00
C ASP A 57 9.03 3.51 11.51
N GLU A 58 8.64 3.25 12.78
CA GLU A 58 8.49 1.89 13.33
C GLU A 58 7.41 1.08 12.60
N LEU A 59 6.23 1.68 12.41
CA LEU A 59 5.11 1.08 11.68
C LEU A 59 5.47 0.77 10.23
N ALA A 60 6.11 1.71 9.53
CA ALA A 60 6.55 1.53 8.16
C ALA A 60 7.58 0.40 8.05
N GLN A 61 8.52 0.32 8.99
CA GLN A 61 9.48 -0.77 9.07
C GLN A 61 8.80 -2.12 9.34
N CYS A 62 7.77 -2.15 10.18
CA CYS A 62 6.98 -3.35 10.47
C CYS A 62 6.33 -3.90 9.19
N LEU A 63 5.59 -3.06 8.46
CA LEU A 63 4.94 -3.42 7.20
C LEU A 63 5.95 -3.91 6.15
N VAL A 64 7.00 -3.12 5.92
CA VAL A 64 8.01 -3.43 4.89
C VAL A 64 8.76 -4.72 5.22
N ASN A 65 9.08 -4.97 6.49
CA ASN A 65 9.72 -6.23 6.91
C ASN A 65 8.81 -7.43 6.71
N ALA A 66 7.50 -7.28 6.98
CA ALA A 66 6.53 -8.35 6.78
C ALA A 66 6.42 -8.73 5.29
N VAL A 67 6.34 -7.74 4.41
CA VAL A 67 6.35 -7.92 2.96
C VAL A 67 7.66 -8.56 2.49
N ASP A 68 8.80 -8.01 2.91
CA ASP A 68 10.11 -8.51 2.54
C ASP A 68 10.29 -9.99 2.93
N LYS A 69 9.85 -10.35 4.14
CA LYS A 69 9.87 -11.74 4.62
C LYS A 69 8.95 -12.66 3.82
N LYS A 70 7.73 -12.20 3.47
CA LYS A 70 6.74 -13.00 2.75
C LYS A 70 7.15 -13.29 1.31
N PHE A 71 7.67 -12.29 0.60
CA PHE A 71 7.87 -12.36 -0.86
C PHE A 71 9.30 -12.72 -1.28
N LYS A 72 10.25 -12.81 -0.34
CA LYS A 72 11.59 -13.33 -0.61
C LYS A 72 11.55 -14.81 -0.99
N ASN A 73 12.19 -15.14 -2.10
CA ASN A 73 12.42 -16.53 -2.49
C ASN A 73 13.52 -17.20 -1.62
N LYS A 74 13.79 -18.48 -1.88
CA LYS A 74 14.84 -19.27 -1.18
C LYS A 74 16.25 -18.67 -1.25
N LYS A 75 16.52 -17.76 -2.20
CA LYS A 75 17.79 -17.03 -2.34
C LYS A 75 17.77 -15.66 -1.65
N GLY A 76 16.73 -15.36 -0.87
CA GLY A 76 16.57 -14.10 -0.17
C GLY A 76 16.32 -12.90 -1.08
N LYS A 77 15.74 -13.11 -2.27
CA LYS A 77 15.43 -12.04 -3.23
C LYS A 77 13.96 -12.02 -3.59
N ILE A 78 13.39 -10.84 -3.78
CA ILE A 78 12.10 -10.65 -4.45
C ILE A 78 12.35 -10.58 -5.96
N SER A 79 11.50 -11.24 -6.76
CA SER A 79 11.63 -11.18 -8.23
C SER A 79 11.23 -9.80 -8.75
N ALA A 80 11.80 -9.35 -9.87
CA ALA A 80 11.44 -8.05 -10.45
C ALA A 80 9.94 -7.95 -10.79
N ARG A 81 9.34 -9.06 -11.28
CA ARG A 81 7.90 -9.17 -11.52
C ARG A 81 7.10 -8.93 -10.23
N THR A 82 7.42 -9.68 -9.18
CA THR A 82 6.77 -9.55 -7.87
C THR A 82 6.93 -8.15 -7.30
N GLN A 83 8.12 -7.55 -7.42
CA GLN A 83 8.35 -6.17 -6.95
C GLN A 83 7.47 -5.15 -7.69
N MET A 84 7.31 -5.29 -9.00
CA MET A 84 6.43 -4.46 -9.80
C MET A 84 4.97 -4.61 -9.37
N ASP A 85 4.52 -5.84 -9.17
CA ASP A 85 3.15 -6.11 -8.73
C ASP A 85 2.91 -5.56 -7.31
N LEU A 86 3.88 -5.71 -6.38
CA LEU A 86 3.82 -5.08 -5.05
C LEU A 86 3.76 -3.55 -5.14
N ASN A 87 4.61 -2.92 -5.96
CA ASN A 87 4.60 -1.47 -6.18
C ASN A 87 3.23 -1.00 -6.68
N PHE A 88 2.64 -1.69 -7.65
CA PHE A 88 1.29 -1.37 -8.12
C PHE A 88 0.23 -1.57 -7.05
N PHE A 89 0.32 -2.65 -6.28
CA PHE A 89 -0.63 -2.91 -5.20
C PHE A 89 -0.58 -1.82 -4.12
N MET A 90 0.62 -1.34 -3.79
CA MET A 90 0.80 -0.20 -2.89
C MET A 90 0.09 1.06 -3.42
N ILE A 91 0.33 1.40 -4.70
CA ILE A 91 -0.25 2.58 -5.35
C ILE A 91 -1.77 2.50 -5.44
N TYR A 92 -2.33 1.35 -5.83
CA TYR A 92 -3.75 1.24 -6.12
C TYR A 92 -4.62 0.95 -4.88
N TYR A 93 -4.11 0.25 -3.87
CA TYR A 93 -4.95 -0.23 -2.77
C TYR A 93 -4.45 0.25 -1.41
N VAL A 94 -3.15 0.14 -1.11
CA VAL A 94 -2.63 0.44 0.23
C VAL A 94 -2.64 1.95 0.52
N PHE A 95 -1.97 2.77 -0.30
CA PHE A 95 -1.93 4.22 -0.07
C PHE A 95 -3.30 4.89 -0.15
N PRO A 96 -4.18 4.56 -1.12
CA PRO A 96 -5.52 5.12 -1.15
C PRO A 96 -6.34 4.78 0.09
N THR A 97 -6.16 3.59 0.65
CA THR A 97 -6.84 3.19 1.90
C THR A 97 -6.30 3.99 3.09
N ILE A 98 -4.97 4.17 3.18
CA ILE A 98 -4.36 5.03 4.21
C ILE A 98 -4.87 6.47 4.11
N LEU A 99 -4.89 7.05 2.90
CA LEU A 99 -5.33 8.43 2.68
C LEU A 99 -6.83 8.64 2.93
N LYS A 100 -7.61 7.55 2.94
CA LYS A 100 -9.04 7.58 3.27
C LYS A 100 -9.31 7.51 4.79
N LEU A 101 -8.29 7.23 5.60
CA LEU A 101 -8.42 7.28 7.05
C LEU A 101 -8.82 8.70 7.47
N GLU A 102 -9.84 8.81 8.32
CA GLU A 102 -10.28 10.08 8.91
C GLU A 102 -9.29 10.53 10.01
N SER A 103 -8.03 10.78 9.63
CA SER A 103 -6.94 11.13 10.54
C SER A 103 -6.08 12.26 9.98
N PRO A 104 -5.67 13.25 10.80
CA PRO A 104 -4.70 14.24 10.38
C PRO A 104 -3.32 13.62 10.07
N ASP A 105 -3.04 12.42 10.58
CA ASP A 105 -1.78 11.71 10.40
C ASP A 105 -1.76 10.78 9.18
N ALA A 106 -2.88 10.63 8.46
CA ALA A 106 -2.99 9.74 7.30
C ALA A 106 -1.89 9.98 6.25
N LYS A 107 -1.66 11.25 5.90
CA LYS A 107 -0.58 11.62 4.96
C LYS A 107 0.80 11.31 5.52
N ARG A 108 1.04 11.57 6.81
CA ARG A 108 2.31 11.27 7.48
C ARG A 108 2.61 9.76 7.45
N ILE A 109 1.60 8.92 7.70
CA ILE A 109 1.70 7.46 7.60
C ILE A 109 2.09 7.04 6.18
N ALA A 110 1.39 7.58 5.17
CA ALA A 110 1.68 7.28 3.76
C ALA A 110 3.10 7.71 3.35
N ASP A 111 3.52 8.92 3.75
CA ASP A 111 4.86 9.45 3.47
C ASP A 111 5.94 8.56 4.11
N GLY A 112 5.75 8.16 5.37
CA GLY A 112 6.67 7.27 6.10
C GLY A 112 6.80 5.91 5.46
N ILE A 113 5.69 5.27 5.10
CA ILE A 113 5.69 3.99 4.39
C ILE A 113 6.41 4.12 3.04
N CYS A 114 6.11 5.15 2.25
CA CYS A 114 6.74 5.39 0.96
C CYS A 114 8.27 5.58 1.08
N LYS A 115 8.70 6.32 2.10
CA LYS A 115 10.12 6.56 2.41
C LYS A 115 10.84 5.25 2.80
N VAL A 116 10.26 4.40 3.63
CA VAL A 116 10.90 3.12 3.99
C VAL A 116 10.88 2.16 2.80
N TRP A 117 9.77 2.08 2.06
CA TRP A 117 9.61 1.24 0.89
C TRP A 117 10.66 1.49 -0.20
N SER A 118 10.92 2.76 -0.51
CA SER A 118 11.94 3.19 -1.51
C SER A 118 13.38 2.90 -1.09
N ARG A 119 13.65 2.82 0.22
CA ARG A 119 14.97 2.49 0.77
C ARG A 119 15.22 0.98 0.82
N THR A 120 14.18 0.20 1.05
CA THR A 120 14.28 -1.25 1.22
C THR A 120 14.27 -2.00 -0.11
N PHE A 121 13.38 -1.62 -1.03
CA PHE A 121 13.27 -2.29 -2.31
C PHE A 121 13.99 -1.52 -3.42
N LYS A 122 14.43 -2.22 -4.47
CA LYS A 122 15.07 -1.57 -5.62
C LYS A 122 14.00 -1.08 -6.59
N GLU A 123 14.26 0.05 -7.25
CA GLU A 123 13.36 0.62 -8.27
C GLU A 123 11.92 0.82 -7.76
N SER A 124 11.80 1.19 -6.48
CA SER A 124 10.54 1.33 -5.75
C SER A 124 10.29 2.76 -5.28
N ASP A 125 10.86 3.74 -5.98
CA ASP A 125 10.52 5.16 -5.83
C ASP A 125 9.14 5.41 -6.43
N ILE A 126 8.13 4.94 -5.72
CA ILE A 126 6.73 5.02 -6.11
C ILE A 126 6.15 6.34 -5.61
N GLN A 127 5.31 6.96 -6.43
CA GLN A 127 4.47 8.07 -6.02
C GLN A 127 3.06 7.55 -5.76
N TYR A 128 2.33 8.20 -4.86
CA TYR A 128 0.98 7.79 -4.49
C TYR A 128 -0.01 8.95 -4.57
N THR A 129 -1.29 8.62 -4.64
CA THR A 129 -2.40 9.59 -4.64
C THR A 129 -3.63 8.93 -4.00
N ASP A 130 -4.67 9.72 -3.72
CA ASP A 130 -5.92 9.22 -3.18
C ASP A 130 -6.75 8.38 -4.17
N TYR A 131 -7.76 7.70 -3.63
CA TYR A 131 -8.66 6.83 -4.38
C TYR A 131 -9.41 7.57 -5.49
N ASP A 132 -9.93 8.76 -5.21
CA ASP A 132 -10.77 9.50 -6.16
C ASP A 132 -9.98 9.92 -7.40
N THR A 133 -8.73 10.35 -7.20
CA THR A 133 -7.79 10.68 -8.27
C THR A 133 -7.47 9.45 -9.12
N LEU A 134 -7.18 8.29 -8.51
CA LEU A 134 -6.96 7.05 -9.25
C LEU A 134 -8.21 6.62 -10.01
N TYR A 135 -9.37 6.64 -9.37
CA TYR A 135 -10.64 6.24 -9.97
C TYR A 135 -11.01 7.12 -11.18
N ALA A 136 -10.73 8.43 -11.09
CA ALA A 136 -10.88 9.36 -12.19
C ALA A 136 -9.93 9.04 -13.36
N SER A 137 -8.67 8.68 -13.08
CA SER A 137 -7.67 8.36 -14.10
C SER A 137 -8.08 7.19 -15.02
N PHE A 138 -8.86 6.22 -14.54
CA PHE A 138 -9.39 5.13 -15.38
C PHE A 138 -10.40 5.61 -16.46
N ARG A 139 -11.00 6.80 -16.30
CA ARG A 139 -11.90 7.39 -17.32
C ARG A 139 -11.13 8.14 -18.39
N GLU A 140 -9.90 8.56 -18.10
CA GLU A 140 -9.05 9.18 -19.09
C GLU A 140 -8.64 8.10 -20.09
N LYS A 141 -9.25 8.12 -21.27
CA LYS A 141 -8.52 7.66 -22.45
C LYS A 141 -7.22 8.46 -22.40
N ILE A 142 -6.10 7.79 -22.12
CA ILE A 142 -4.79 8.34 -22.44
C ILE A 142 -4.82 8.57 -23.95
N PHE A 143 -5.18 9.78 -24.35
CA PHE A 143 -4.99 10.25 -25.71
C PHE A 143 -3.48 10.47 -25.85
N GLY A 144 -2.79 9.42 -26.31
CA GLY A 144 -1.55 9.60 -27.05
C GLY A 144 -0.22 9.26 -26.37
N ILE A 145 -0.12 8.20 -25.57
CA ILE A 145 1.19 7.58 -25.29
C ILE A 145 1.09 6.05 -25.37
N PHE A 146 1.34 5.53 -26.57
CA PHE A 146 1.87 4.20 -26.86
C PHE A 146 3.16 4.39 -27.65
#